data_AF-D4G3R3-F1
#
_entry.id   AF-D4G3R3-F1
#
_cell.length_a   1.000
_cell.length_b   1.000
_cell.length_c   1.000
_cell.angle_alpha   90.00
_cell.angle_beta   90.00
_cell.angle_gamma   90.00
#
_symmetry.space_group_name_H-M   'P 1'
#
loop_
_entity.id
_entity.type
_entity.pdbx_description
1 polymer ?
#
loop_
_entity_poly.entity_id
_entity_poly.type
_entity_poly.pdbx_seq_one_letter_code
_entity_poly.pdbx_strand_id
1 'polypeptide(L)'
;MKFFKRYNIDQKTLDEFKKYYVLLHGPFPNDMYDFEEETNTSLDEFYEFFALITGSLNYIIEDKKIPRYQREMLKKTFYEHYPHFRNYKSDILKYQELSECLEFHEKIRILINKLITGG
;
A
#
# COMPACT_ATOMS: atom_id res chain seq x y z
N MET A 1 0.69 23.32 -17.24
CA MET A 1 0.54 22.07 -16.47
C MET A 1 -0.89 22.01 -15.95
N LYS A 2 -1.65 20.94 -16.23
CA LYS A 2 -2.93 20.72 -15.55
C LYS A 2 -2.60 20.19 -14.15
N PHE A 3 -3.03 20.91 -13.11
CA PHE A 3 -2.90 20.44 -11.73
C PHE A 3 -4.18 19.72 -11.33
N PHE A 4 -4.01 18.57 -10.68
CA PHE A 4 -5.11 17.90 -9.98
C PHE A 4 -5.34 18.64 -8.67
N LYS A 5 -6.50 19.29 -8.57
CA LYS A 5 -6.70 20.46 -7.70
C LYS A 5 -6.60 20.08 -6.23
N ARG A 6 -6.99 18.86 -5.86
CA ARG A 6 -7.03 18.45 -4.47
C ARG A 6 -5.65 18.18 -3.88
N TYR A 7 -4.79 17.52 -4.64
CA TYR A 7 -3.49 17.05 -4.18
C TYR A 7 -2.33 17.87 -4.73
N ASN A 8 -2.60 18.89 -5.56
CA ASN A 8 -1.62 19.77 -6.18
C ASN A 8 -0.49 19.00 -6.92
N ILE A 9 -0.85 17.90 -7.58
CA ILE A 9 0.09 17.09 -8.36
C ILE A 9 0.01 17.45 -9.85
N ASP A 10 1.14 17.28 -10.53
CA ASP A 10 1.26 17.50 -11.97
C ASP A 10 0.87 16.26 -12.79
N GLN A 11 0.79 16.42 -14.11
CA GLN A 11 0.43 15.33 -15.02
C GLN A 11 1.42 14.17 -14.95
N LYS A 12 2.71 14.45 -14.81
CA LYS A 12 3.77 13.44 -14.74
C LYS A 12 3.59 12.53 -13.51
N THR A 13 3.36 13.15 -12.35
CA THR A 13 3.09 12.46 -11.08
C THR A 13 1.80 11.64 -11.17
N LEU A 14 0.75 12.19 -11.80
CA LEU A 14 -0.47 11.43 -12.02
C LEU A 14 -0.23 10.19 -12.91
N ASP A 15 0.51 10.34 -14.01
CA ASP A 15 0.79 9.23 -14.92
C ASP A 15 1.63 8.15 -14.22
N GLU A 16 2.54 8.55 -13.32
CA GLU A 16 3.28 7.63 -12.46
C GLU A 16 2.36 6.89 -11.47
N PHE A 17 1.42 7.60 -10.82
CA PHE A 17 0.44 6.97 -9.93
C PHE A 17 -0.49 6.01 -10.66
N LYS A 18 -0.88 6.31 -11.91
CA LYS A 18 -1.63 5.36 -12.74
C LYS A 18 -0.83 4.09 -13.03
N LYS A 19 0.48 4.20 -13.27
CA LYS A 19 1.36 3.03 -13.42
C LYS A 19 1.44 2.22 -12.13
N TYR A 20 1.63 2.88 -10.98
CA TYR A 20 1.63 2.21 -9.69
C TYR A 20 0.30 1.52 -9.40
N TYR A 21 -0.82 2.15 -9.72
CA TYR A 21 -2.14 1.55 -9.57
C TYR A 21 -2.27 0.25 -10.36
N VAL A 22 -1.80 0.21 -11.62
CA VAL A 22 -1.79 -1.03 -12.41
C VAL A 22 -0.91 -2.11 -11.77
N LEU A 23 0.27 -1.74 -11.25
CA LEU A 23 1.17 -2.69 -10.57
C LEU A 23 0.58 -3.26 -9.28
N LEU A 24 -0.14 -2.45 -8.49
CA LEU A 24 -0.80 -2.88 -7.26
C LEU A 24 -2.00 -3.83 -7.52
N HIS A 25 -2.56 -3.82 -8.74
CA HIS A 25 -3.60 -4.76 -9.20
C HIS A 25 -3.01 -6.01 -9.88
N GLY A 26 -1.70 -6.22 -9.78
CA GLY A 26 -1.05 -7.45 -10.21
C GLY A 26 -1.54 -8.67 -9.40
N PRO A 27 -1.16 -9.89 -9.82
CA PRO A 27 -1.44 -11.09 -9.04
C PRO A 27 -0.81 -10.97 -7.64
N PHE A 28 -1.45 -11.59 -6.65
CA PHE A 28 -0.80 -11.74 -5.35
C PHE A 28 0.44 -12.64 -5.46
N PRO A 29 1.44 -12.43 -4.58
CA PRO A 29 2.65 -13.25 -4.53
C PRO A 29 2.32 -14.74 -4.40
N ASN A 30 2.98 -15.59 -5.18
CA ASN A 30 2.74 -17.04 -5.12
C ASN A 30 3.20 -17.63 -3.78
N ASP A 31 4.31 -17.09 -3.25
CA ASP A 31 4.93 -17.51 -2.00
C ASP A 31 4.18 -17.00 -0.74
N MET A 32 3.10 -16.24 -0.92
CA MET A 32 2.23 -15.80 0.16
C MET A 32 1.47 -16.98 0.80
N TYR A 33 1.08 -17.97 -0.01
CA TYR A 33 0.44 -19.19 0.49
C TYR A 33 1.41 -20.08 1.27
N ASP A 34 2.67 -20.15 0.83
CA ASP A 34 3.73 -20.86 1.56
C ASP A 34 3.97 -20.21 2.93
N PHE A 35 3.97 -18.87 3.00
CA PHE A 35 4.06 -18.15 4.26
C PHE A 35 2.89 -18.46 5.20
N GLU A 36 1.65 -18.45 4.70
CA GLU A 36 0.45 -18.79 5.49
C GLU A 36 0.53 -20.21 6.05
N GLU A 37 0.92 -21.18 5.22
CA GLU A 37 1.04 -22.59 5.62
C GLU A 37 2.15 -22.78 6.68
N GLU A 38 3.34 -22.21 6.46
CA GLU A 38 4.48 -22.40 7.35
C GLU A 38 4.33 -21.66 8.69
N THR A 39 3.67 -20.51 8.70
CA THR A 39 3.51 -19.69 9.90
C THR A 39 2.18 -19.91 10.64
N ASN A 40 1.22 -20.57 9.98
CA ASN A 40 -0.16 -20.72 10.45
C ASN A 40 -0.79 -19.35 10.80
N THR A 41 -0.50 -18.33 10.00
CA THR A 41 -1.06 -16.97 10.13
C THR A 41 -1.97 -16.64 8.95
N SER A 42 -3.07 -15.92 9.20
CA SER A 42 -4.01 -15.55 8.14
C SER A 42 -3.43 -14.46 7.24
N LEU A 43 -3.67 -14.61 5.93
CA LEU A 43 -3.35 -13.59 4.92
C LEU A 43 -4.31 -12.40 4.89
N ASP A 44 -5.43 -12.44 5.61
CA ASP A 44 -6.47 -11.40 5.59
C ASP A 44 -5.91 -10.00 5.86
N GLU A 45 -4.98 -9.88 6.80
CA GLU A 45 -4.41 -8.61 7.22
C GLU A 45 -3.48 -7.99 6.16
N PHE A 46 -2.80 -8.83 5.37
CA PHE A 46 -2.09 -8.36 4.17
C PHE A 46 -3.07 -7.84 3.13
N TYR A 47 -4.15 -8.60 2.85
CA TYR A 47 -5.16 -8.18 1.88
C TYR A 47 -5.85 -6.88 2.28
N GLU A 48 -6.18 -6.70 3.56
CA GLU A 48 -6.73 -5.47 4.10
C GLU A 48 -5.77 -4.29 3.92
N PHE A 49 -4.48 -4.48 4.23
CA PHE A 49 -3.47 -3.45 4.04
C PHE A 49 -3.30 -3.08 2.57
N PHE A 50 -3.21 -4.07 1.69
CA PHE A 50 -3.07 -3.86 0.24
C PHE A 50 -4.28 -3.12 -0.33
N ALA A 51 -5.49 -3.52 0.07
CA ALA A 51 -6.74 -2.85 -0.33
C ALA A 51 -6.80 -1.39 0.16
N LEU A 52 -6.33 -1.10 1.38
CA LEU A 52 -6.24 0.26 1.90
C LEU A 52 -5.37 1.15 1.00
N ILE A 53 -4.18 0.67 0.61
CA ILE A 53 -3.23 1.45 -0.20
C ILE A 53 -3.78 1.65 -1.62
N THR A 54 -4.24 0.59 -2.26
CA THR A 54 -4.78 0.63 -3.63
C THR A 54 -6.03 1.49 -3.72
N GLY A 55 -6.95 1.35 -2.76
CA GLY A 55 -8.14 2.19 -2.66
C GLY A 55 -7.81 3.66 -2.45
N SER A 56 -6.85 3.97 -1.58
CA SER A 56 -6.39 5.34 -1.32
C SER A 56 -5.72 5.98 -2.54
N LEU A 57 -4.92 5.21 -3.29
CA LEU A 57 -4.31 5.68 -4.53
C LEU A 57 -5.37 6.02 -5.58
N ASN A 58 -6.41 5.20 -5.69
CA ASN A 58 -7.52 5.45 -6.62
C ASN A 58 -8.23 6.78 -6.31
N TYR A 59 -8.46 7.11 -5.03
CA TYR A 59 -9.00 8.42 -4.65
C TYR A 59 -8.16 9.58 -5.17
N ILE A 60 -6.82 9.46 -5.16
CA ILE A 60 -5.92 10.49 -5.68
C ILE A 60 -6.01 10.59 -7.20
N ILE A 61 -5.97 9.46 -7.91
CA ILE A 61 -6.06 9.41 -9.38
C ILE A 61 -7.36 10.07 -9.87
N GLU A 62 -8.45 9.88 -9.12
CA GLU A 62 -9.78 10.40 -9.40
C GLU A 62 -10.01 11.85 -8.90
N ASP A 63 -8.99 12.53 -8.33
CA ASP A 63 -9.09 13.85 -7.66
C ASP A 63 -10.12 13.91 -6.51
N LYS A 64 -10.47 12.75 -5.94
CA LYS A 64 -11.46 12.59 -4.87
C LYS A 64 -10.77 12.65 -3.51
N LYS A 65 -11.52 13.08 -2.49
CA LYS A 65 -11.03 13.16 -1.11
C LYS A 65 -10.93 11.76 -0.50
N ILE A 66 -9.74 11.36 -0.03
CA ILE A 66 -9.57 10.13 0.76
C ILE A 66 -10.40 10.25 2.06
N PRO A 67 -11.24 9.25 2.39
CA PRO A 67 -12.01 9.20 3.63
C PRO A 67 -11.15 9.44 4.88
N ARG A 68 -11.73 10.05 5.92
CA ARG A 68 -10.99 10.37 7.16
C ARG A 68 -10.38 9.11 7.79
N TYR A 69 -11.12 8.00 7.85
CA TYR A 69 -10.61 6.77 8.44
C TYR A 69 -9.40 6.21 7.68
N GLN A 70 -9.43 6.18 6.34
CA GLN A 70 -8.29 5.76 5.52
C GLN A 70 -7.08 6.65 5.74
N ARG A 71 -7.27 7.98 5.81
CA ARG A 71 -6.18 8.92 6.12
C ARG A 71 -5.52 8.64 7.47
N GLU A 72 -6.30 8.29 8.50
CA GLU A 72 -5.73 7.90 9.80
C GLU A 72 -4.99 6.57 9.72
N MET A 73 -5.49 5.60 8.94
CA MET A 73 -4.81 4.33 8.75
C MET A 73 -3.49 4.47 7.97
N LEU A 74 -3.44 5.32 6.94
CA LEU A 74 -2.25 5.54 6.13
C LEU A 74 -1.03 6.09 6.91
N LYS A 75 -1.26 6.67 8.10
CA LYS A 75 -0.19 7.16 8.98
C LYS A 75 0.68 6.04 9.55
N LYS A 76 0.16 4.81 9.63
CA LYS A 76 0.82 3.65 10.22
C LYS A 76 1.38 2.73 9.15
N THR A 77 2.56 2.19 9.40
CA THR A 77 3.16 1.05 8.68
C THR A 77 2.32 -0.21 8.89
N PHE A 78 2.55 -1.23 8.06
CA PHE A 78 1.97 -2.57 8.19
C PHE A 78 2.19 -3.12 9.60
N TYR A 79 3.42 -3.09 10.11
CA TYR A 79 3.76 -3.58 11.45
C TYR A 79 3.24 -2.70 12.62
N GLU A 80 2.67 -1.53 12.34
CA GLU A 80 1.95 -0.72 13.32
C GLU A 80 0.44 -0.99 13.32
N HIS A 81 -0.12 -1.43 12.19
CA HIS A 81 -1.48 -1.97 12.12
C HIS A 81 -1.56 -3.37 12.71
N TYR A 82 -0.58 -4.20 12.40
CA TYR A 82 -0.56 -5.62 12.73
C TYR A 82 0.73 -5.98 13.48
N PRO A 83 0.85 -5.63 14.78
CA PRO A 83 2.11 -5.75 15.52
C PRO A 83 2.62 -7.18 15.67
N HIS A 84 1.77 -8.20 15.58
CA HIS A 84 2.17 -9.59 15.71
C HIS A 84 3.06 -10.05 14.53
N PHE A 85 2.93 -9.44 13.33
CA PHE A 85 3.85 -9.65 12.21
C PHE A 85 5.28 -9.16 12.45
N ARG A 86 5.54 -8.40 13.53
CA ARG A 86 6.92 -8.03 13.88
C ARG A 86 7.77 -9.26 14.21
N ASN A 87 7.16 -10.32 14.75
CA ASN A 87 7.84 -11.58 15.04
C ASN A 87 8.21 -12.33 13.76
N TYR A 88 7.39 -12.18 12.71
CA TYR A 88 7.58 -12.81 11.40
C TYR A 88 8.38 -11.95 10.42
N LYS A 89 8.88 -10.77 10.83
CA LYS A 89 9.56 -9.85 9.92
C LYS A 89 10.75 -10.51 9.22
N SER A 90 11.52 -11.33 9.93
CA SER A 90 12.66 -12.05 9.34
C SER A 90 12.21 -13.22 8.46
N ASP A 91 11.05 -13.81 8.74
CA ASP A 91 10.49 -14.89 7.93
C ASP A 91 9.92 -14.35 6.62
N ILE A 92 9.19 -13.23 6.65
CA ILE A 92 8.67 -12.54 5.46
C ILE A 92 9.80 -12.28 4.44
N LEU A 93 11.00 -11.90 4.90
CA LEU A 93 12.15 -11.66 4.01
C LEU A 93 12.64 -12.90 3.25
N LYS A 94 12.22 -14.12 3.64
CA LYS A 94 12.53 -15.37 2.94
C LYS A 94 11.61 -15.61 1.76
N TYR A 95 10.41 -15.02 1.76
CA TYR A 95 9.42 -15.09 0.70
C TYR A 95 9.58 -13.83 -0.17
N GLN A 96 10.36 -13.96 -1.23
CA GLN A 96 10.81 -12.82 -2.02
C GLN A 96 9.64 -12.03 -2.62
N GLU A 97 8.66 -12.70 -3.22
CA GLU A 97 7.55 -12.02 -3.88
C GLU A 97 6.66 -11.31 -2.84
N LEU A 98 6.38 -11.96 -1.70
CA LEU A 98 5.65 -11.35 -0.58
C LEU A 98 6.38 -10.14 -0.01
N SER A 99 7.68 -10.26 0.25
CA SER A 99 8.48 -9.16 0.78
C SER A 99 8.50 -7.97 -0.17
N GLU A 100 8.75 -8.20 -1.46
CA GLU A 100 8.76 -7.14 -2.48
C GLU A 100 7.38 -6.48 -2.63
N CYS A 101 6.30 -7.28 -2.60
CA CYS A 101 4.94 -6.77 -2.66
C CYS A 101 4.61 -5.88 -1.46
N LEU A 102 4.94 -6.32 -0.24
CA LEU A 102 4.74 -5.55 0.99
C LEU A 102 5.54 -4.24 0.96
N GLU A 103 6.81 -4.30 0.57
CA GLU A 103 7.67 -3.12 0.44
C GLU A 103 7.13 -2.12 -0.59
N PHE A 104 6.61 -2.61 -1.71
CA PHE A 104 6.01 -1.76 -2.72
C PHE A 104 4.76 -1.06 -2.20
N HIS A 105 3.88 -1.77 -1.51
CA HIS A 105 2.71 -1.17 -0.85
C HIS A 105 3.10 -0.13 0.20
N GLU A 106 4.13 -0.39 1.01
CA GLU A 106 4.68 0.57 1.97
C GLU A 106 5.24 1.83 1.29
N LYS A 107 5.96 1.67 0.18
CA LYS A 107 6.45 2.81 -0.61
C LYS A 107 5.29 3.68 -1.11
N ILE A 108 4.23 3.08 -1.64
CA ILE A 108 3.05 3.83 -2.09
C ILE A 108 2.34 4.50 -0.91
N ARG A 109 2.19 3.82 0.23
CA ARG A 109 1.65 4.41 1.46
C ARG A 109 2.38 5.69 1.85
N ILE A 110 3.72 5.67 1.83
CA ILE A 110 4.55 6.83 2.16
C ILE A 110 4.30 7.99 1.19
N LEU A 111 4.20 7.71 -0.11
CA LEU A 111 3.90 8.73 -1.13
C LEU A 111 2.52 9.36 -0.92
N ILE A 112 1.50 8.54 -0.68
CA ILE A 112 0.15 9.00 -0.38
C ILE A 112 0.16 9.84 0.90
N ASN A 113 0.83 9.38 1.96
CA ASN A 113 0.89 10.08 3.23
C ASN A 113 1.52 11.47 3.08
N LYS A 114 2.61 11.60 2.31
CA LYS A 114 3.23 12.90 1.99
C LYS A 114 2.27 13.87 1.30
N LEU A 115 1.41 13.38 0.41
CA LEU A 115 0.43 14.21 -0.29
C LEU A 115 -0.72 14.68 0.61
N ILE A 116 -1.16 13.84 1.55
CA ILE A 116 -2.29 14.20 2.43
C ILE A 116 -1.87 15.07 3.63
N THR A 117 -0.62 14.97 4.09
CA THR A 117 -0.13 15.80 5.22
C THR A 117 0.36 17.18 4.78
N GLY A 118 0.55 17.40 3.47
CA GLY A 118 1.28 18.55 2.96
C GLY A 118 2.76 18.38 3.23
N GLY A 119 3.53 18.05 2.20
CA GLY A 119 4.99 18.01 2.28
C GLY A 119 5.60 19.36 2.61
#